data_AF-A0A1A9I687-F1
#
_entry.id   AF-A0A1A9I687-F1
#
_cell.length_a   1.000
_cell.length_b   1.000
_cell.length_c   1.000
_cell.angle_alpha   90.00
_cell.angle_beta   90.00
_cell.angle_gamma   90.00
#
_symmetry.space_group_name_H-M   'P 1'
#
loop_
_entity.id
_entity.type
_entity.pdbx_description
1 polymer ?
#
loop_
_entity_poly.entity_id
_entity_poly.type
_entity_poly.pdbx_seq_one_letter_code
_entity_poly.pdbx_strand_id
1 'polypeptide(L)' 'MNKNKFTKWILLFVLAFITMNMNAQNTGNDGPALNTRQQHIVAISSLTAAGNLDNLKSCLNTGLDTGLTITR' A
#
# COMPACT_ATOMS: atom_id res chain seq x y z
N MET A 1 -41.53 32.64 7.61
CA MET A 1 -41.29 31.69 6.50
C MET A 1 -42.45 30.71 6.46
N ASN A 2 -43.08 30.49 5.31
CA ASN A 2 -44.26 29.62 5.23
C ASN A 2 -43.84 28.18 5.54
N LYS A 3 -44.35 27.59 6.64
CA LYS A 3 -43.85 26.33 7.23
C LYS A 3 -43.76 25.22 6.18
N ASN A 4 -44.72 25.20 5.27
CA ASN A 4 -44.89 24.25 4.16
C ASN A 4 -43.77 24.40 3.10
N LYS A 5 -43.30 25.64 2.86
CA LYS A 5 -42.17 25.92 1.97
C LYS A 5 -40.85 25.51 2.64
N PHE A 6 -40.75 25.70 3.96
CA PHE A 6 -39.58 25.31 4.74
C PHE A 6 -39.43 23.79 4.83
N THR A 7 -40.51 23.05 5.09
CA THR A 7 -40.50 21.57 5.11
C THR A 7 -40.10 20.99 3.75
N LYS A 8 -40.56 21.59 2.63
CA LYS A 8 -40.14 21.18 1.29
C LYS A 8 -38.65 21.41 1.04
N TRP A 9 -38.10 22.51 1.56
CA TRP A 9 -36.67 22.81 1.46
C TRP A 9 -35.82 21.83 2.27
N ILE A 10 -36.27 21.48 3.47
CA ILE A 10 -35.64 20.45 4.31
C ILE A 10 -35.67 19.07 3.62
N LEU A 11 -36.80 18.69 3.02
CA LEU A 11 -36.94 17.41 2.32
C LEU A 11 -35.99 17.32 1.12
N LEU A 12 -35.86 18.41 0.36
CA LEU A 12 -34.96 18.50 -0.80
C LEU A 12 -33.49 18.41 -0.37
N PHE A 13 -33.13 19.04 0.74
CA PHE A 13 -31.77 18.98 1.30
C PHE A 13 -31.42 17.55 1.76
N VAL A 14 -32.32 16.88 2.48
CA VAL A 14 -32.10 15.49 2.92
C VAL A 14 -31.90 14.55 1.73
N LEU A 15 -32.69 14.72 0.66
CA LEU A 15 -32.57 13.88 -0.54
C LEU A 15 -31.21 14.06 -1.24
N ALA A 16 -30.60 15.25 -1.17
CA ALA A 16 -29.30 15.55 -1.77
C ALA A 16 -28.11 14.92 -1.03
N PHE A 17 -28.25 14.56 0.25
CA PHE A 17 -27.16 13.94 1.03
C PHE A 17 -27.06 12.43 0.84
N ILE A 18 -28.13 11.76 0.41
CA ILE A 18 -28.18 10.29 0.30
C ILE A 18 -27.28 9.78 -0.86
N THR A 19 -26.93 10.65 -1.82
CA THR A 19 -26.09 10.31 -2.97
C THR A 19 -24.59 10.42 -2.71
N MET A 20 -24.17 10.90 -1.53
CA MET A 20 -22.75 11.01 -1.17
C MET A 20 -22.15 9.66 -0.75
N ASN A 21 -21.99 8.75 -1.72
CA ASN A 21 -21.22 7.53 -1.51
C ASN A 21 -19.75 7.80 -1.88
N MET A 22 -18.91 8.09 -0.88
CA MET A 22 -17.46 8.19 -1.07
C MET A 22 -16.87 6.78 -1.13
N ASN A 23 -16.62 6.26 -2.34
CA ASN A 23 -15.86 5.04 -2.51
C ASN A 23 -14.38 5.36 -2.28
N ALA A 24 -13.91 5.21 -1.03
CA ALA A 24 -12.49 5.19 -0.74
C ALA A 24 -11.92 3.89 -1.33
N GLN A 25 -11.41 3.99 -2.56
CA GLN A 25 -10.68 2.89 -3.17
C GLN A 25 -9.37 2.76 -2.39
N ASN A 26 -9.38 1.91 -1.37
CA ASN A 26 -8.16 1.29 -0.92
C ASN A 26 -7.74 0.39 -2.08
N THR A 27 -7.04 0.98 -3.04
CA THR A 27 -6.12 0.23 -3.88
C THR A 27 -5.12 -0.34 -2.89
N GLY A 28 -5.47 -1.48 -2.29
CA GLY A 28 -4.53 -2.23 -1.49
C GLY A 28 -3.28 -2.30 -2.34
N ASN A 29 -2.15 -1.94 -1.72
CA ASN A 29 -0.82 -1.78 -2.31
C ASN A 29 -0.46 -0.31 -2.59
N ASP A 30 0.07 0.33 -1.54
CA ASP A 30 1.09 1.36 -1.62
C ASP A 30 2.19 0.95 -2.63
N GLY A 31 2.07 1.39 -3.88
CA GLY A 31 3.01 1.07 -4.96
C GLY A 31 3.00 -0.41 -5.41
N PRO A 32 3.66 -0.73 -6.54
CA PRO A 32 3.88 -2.12 -6.91
C PRO A 32 4.66 -2.80 -5.80
N ALA A 33 4.07 -3.81 -5.16
CA ALA A 33 4.74 -4.63 -4.17
C ALA A 33 6.06 -5.14 -4.76
N LEU A 34 7.15 -5.01 -4.01
CA LEU A 34 8.45 -5.51 -4.44
C LEU A 34 8.32 -6.99 -4.75
N ASN A 35 8.81 -7.42 -5.91
CA ASN A 35 8.89 -8.84 -6.20
C ASN A 35 9.93 -9.49 -5.27
N THR A 36 9.87 -10.82 -5.14
CA THR A 36 10.77 -11.58 -4.24
C THR A 36 12.25 -11.25 -4.46
N ARG A 37 12.68 -11.07 -5.72
CA ARG A 37 14.07 -10.70 -6.04
C ARG A 37 14.43 -9.32 -5.49
N GLN A 38 13.56 -8.34 -5.68
CA GLN A 38 13.77 -6.97 -5.18
C GLN A 38 13.81 -6.94 -3.65
N GLN A 39 12.95 -7.73 -2.98
CA GLN A 39 12.96 -7.85 -1.52
C GLN A 39 14.31 -8.41 -1.00
N HIS A 40 14.84 -9.45 -1.65
CA HIS A 40 16.16 -10.00 -1.30
C HIS A 40 17.30 -9.01 -1.53
N ILE A 41 17.28 -8.24 -2.62
CA ILE A 41 18.30 -7.20 -2.88
C ILE A 41 18.26 -6.13 -1.78
N VAL A 42 17.07 -5.64 -1.41
CA VAL A 42 16.92 -4.65 -0.33
C VAL A 42 17.45 -5.20 1.00
N ALA A 43 17.12 -6.45 1.33
CA ALA A 43 17.64 -7.10 2.53
C ALA A 43 19.17 -7.20 2.51
N ILE A 44 19.77 -7.70 1.42
CA ILE A 44 21.24 -7.82 1.26
C ILE A 44 21.92 -6.45 1.38
N SER A 45 21.41 -5.42 0.70
CA SER A 45 21.96 -4.07 0.75
C SER A 45 21.89 -3.47 2.16
N SER A 46 20.76 -3.61 2.85
CA SER A 46 20.61 -3.11 4.22
C SER A 46 21.54 -3.81 5.20
N LEU A 47 21.65 -5.14 5.12
CA LEU A 47 22.54 -5.94 5.98
C LEU A 47 24.02 -5.64 5.71
N THR A 48 24.37 -5.40 4.44
CA THR A 48 25.72 -4.97 4.04
C THR A 48 26.05 -3.60 4.62
N ALA A 49 25.13 -2.63 4.51
CA ALA A 49 25.31 -1.29 5.07
C ALA A 49 25.40 -1.29 6.60
N ALA A 50 24.64 -2.18 7.26
CA ALA A 50 24.68 -2.36 8.70
C ALA A 50 25.92 -3.13 9.19
N GLY A 51 26.69 -3.77 8.30
CA GLY A 51 27.81 -4.64 8.67
C GLY A 51 27.39 -5.95 9.35
N ASN A 52 26.13 -6.38 9.20
CA ASN A 52 25.62 -7.59 9.85
C ASN A 52 25.91 -8.83 9.00
N LEU A 53 27.14 -9.36 9.15
CA LEU A 53 27.65 -10.46 8.33
C LEU A 53 26.92 -11.79 8.54
N ASP A 54 26.47 -12.09 9.77
CA ASP A 54 25.78 -13.35 10.08
C ASP A 54 24.45 -13.45 9.33
N ASN A 55 23.63 -12.40 9.41
CA ASN A 55 22.37 -12.33 8.68
C ASN A 55 22.58 -12.17 7.18
N LEU A 56 23.62 -11.44 6.76
CA LEU A 56 23.97 -11.29 5.34
C LEU A 56 24.25 -12.65 4.69
N LYS A 57 25.04 -13.51 5.34
CA LYS A 57 25.37 -14.84 4.83
C LYS A 57 24.11 -15.70 4.66
N SER A 58 23.22 -15.69 5.65
CA SER A 58 21.95 -16.41 5.57
C SER A 58 21.08 -15.89 4.42
N CYS A 59 20.91 -14.56 4.33
CA CYS A 59 20.06 -13.93 3.32
C CYS A 59 20.61 -14.15 1.90
N LEU A 60 21.93 -14.15 1.74
CA LEU A 60 22.59 -14.42 0.46
C LEU A 60 22.34 -15.86 0.00
N ASN A 61 22.49 -16.85 0.88
CA ASN A 61 22.22 -18.25 0.55
C ASN A 61 20.76 -18.43 0.12
N THR A 62 19.81 -17.89 0.87
CA THR A 62 18.38 -17.92 0.51
C THR A 62 18.09 -17.18 -0.81
N GLY A 63 18.76 -16.06 -1.07
CA GLY A 63 18.67 -15.35 -2.33
C GLY A 63 19.11 -16.22 -3.51
N LEU A 64 20.24 -16.92 -3.38
CA LEU A 64 20.75 -17.82 -4.41
C LEU A 64 19.81 -19.02 -4.64
N ASP A 65 19.30 -19.62 -3.57
CA ASP A 65 18.33 -20.74 -3.64
C ASP A 65 17.02 -20.33 -4.34
N THR A 66 16.63 -19.06 -4.23
CA THR A 66 15.43 -18.51 -4.88
C THR A 66 15.69 -18.00 -6.31
N GLY A 67 16.89 -18.22 -6.85
CA GLY A 67 17.25 -17.88 -8.24
C GLY A 67 17.75 -16.45 -8.43
N LEU A 68 18.20 -15.79 -7.37
CA LEU A 68 19.04 -14.59 -7.48
C LEU A 68 20.39 -15.01 -8.08
N THR A 69 20.90 -14.25 -9.03
CA THR A 69 22.20 -14.51 -9.66
C THR A 69 23.18 -13.40 -9.28
N ILE A 70 24.44 -13.76 -9.13
CA ILE A 70 25.51 -12.76 -9.00
C ILE A 70 25.72 -12.16 -10.39
N THR A 71 25.17 -10.97 -10.61
CA THR A 71 25.50 -10.16 -11.79
C THR A 71 26.82 -9.45 -11.56
N ARG A 72 27.68 -9.46 -12.58
CA ARG A 72 28.99 -8.81 -12.55
C ARG A 72 28.88 -7.31 -12.73
#